data_AF-X8DXL6-F1
#
_entry.id   AF-X8DXL6-F1
#
_cell.length_a   1.000
_cell.length_b   1.000
_cell.length_c   1.000
_cell.angle_alpha   90.00
_cell.angle_beta   90.00
_cell.angle_gamma   90.00
#
_symmetry.space_group_name_H-M   'P 1'
#
loop_
_entity.id
_entity.type
_entity.pdbx_description
1 polymer ?
#
loop_
_entity_poly.entity_id
_entity_poly.type
_entity_poly.pdbx_seq_one_letter_code
_entity_poly.pdbx_strand_id
1 'polypeptide(L)'
;MLRGAAAAVVKNMSASLEVPTATSVRAIPAKLLIDNRIVINNQLNRTRGGKISFTHLLGYALVQAVKKYPNMNRHYAEVDGKPSAVTPAHINLGLAIDLQAKDGKRSLVVAGIKRCETMRFAQFVAAYEDIVRRARDGKLTAEDFAGVTISLTNPGTIGTVHSVPRLMAGQGAIIGVGAMEYPAEFQGASPERIAELGIGKLITLTSTYDHRIIQGAESGDFLRTIHEMVLSDGFWDEIFRELGIPYEPVRWRADNPDSIVDKNPRSSS
;
A
#
# COMPACT_ATOMS: atom_id res chain seq x y z
N MET A 1 -27.95 20.96 -6.64
CA MET A 1 -28.21 19.56 -7.08
C MET A 1 -26.87 18.91 -7.42
N LEU A 2 -26.52 17.77 -6.81
CA LEU A 2 -25.30 17.03 -7.13
C LEU A 2 -25.49 16.30 -8.47
N ARG A 3 -24.53 16.38 -9.39
CA ARG A 3 -24.60 15.78 -10.74
C ARG A 3 -23.26 15.13 -11.11
N GLY A 4 -23.28 14.24 -12.11
CA GLY A 4 -22.07 13.58 -12.62
C GLY A 4 -21.31 12.82 -11.53
N ALA A 5 -19.99 13.04 -11.43
CA ALA A 5 -19.13 12.38 -10.45
C ALA A 5 -19.60 12.55 -8.99
N ALA A 6 -20.13 13.73 -8.63
CA ALA A 6 -20.62 13.96 -7.27
C ALA A 6 -21.86 13.10 -6.94
N ALA A 7 -22.74 12.86 -7.92
CA ALA A 7 -23.89 11.97 -7.74
C ALA A 7 -23.45 10.49 -7.63
N ALA A 8 -22.42 10.09 -8.38
CA ALA A 8 -21.81 8.76 -8.23
C ALA A 8 -21.18 8.55 -6.85
N VAL A 9 -20.52 9.57 -6.28
CA VAL A 9 -20.01 9.51 -4.90
C VAL A 9 -21.16 9.29 -3.91
N VAL A 10 -22.25 10.06 -4.00
CA VAL A 10 -23.41 9.86 -3.11
C VAL A 10 -23.95 8.44 -3.23
N LYS A 11 -24.19 7.95 -4.46
CA LYS A 11 -24.66 6.59 -4.69
C LYS A 11 -23.76 5.54 -4.03
N ASN A 12 -22.45 5.63 -4.25
CA ASN A 12 -21.48 4.67 -3.74
C ASN A 12 -21.35 4.74 -2.21
N MET A 13 -21.34 5.94 -1.63
CA MET A 13 -21.26 6.11 -0.18
C MET A 13 -22.53 5.62 0.51
N SER A 14 -23.71 5.89 -0.06
CA SER A 14 -24.98 5.35 0.45
C SER A 14 -25.00 3.82 0.41
N ALA A 15 -24.61 3.20 -0.70
CA ALA A 15 -24.52 1.74 -0.80
C ALA A 15 -23.50 1.15 0.18
N SER A 16 -22.41 1.87 0.47
CA SER A 16 -21.40 1.42 1.44
C SER A 16 -21.93 1.28 2.88
N LEU A 17 -23.07 1.89 3.22
CA LEU A 17 -23.67 1.81 4.55
C LEU A 17 -24.20 0.40 4.87
N GLU A 18 -24.51 -0.38 3.85
CA GLU A 18 -25.03 -1.75 3.98
C GLU A 18 -23.93 -2.79 4.22
N VAL A 19 -22.66 -2.38 4.14
CA VAL A 19 -21.51 -3.25 4.40
C VAL A 19 -21.12 -3.12 5.88
N PRO A 20 -21.38 -4.12 6.73
CA PRO A 20 -20.99 -4.10 8.13
C PRO A 20 -19.47 -4.31 8.22
N THR A 21 -18.74 -3.20 8.33
CA THR A 21 -17.29 -3.22 8.34
C THR A 21 -16.72 -3.31 9.76
N ALA A 22 -15.60 -4.02 9.92
CA ALA A 22 -14.68 -3.82 11.03
C ALA A 22 -13.31 -3.38 10.53
N THR A 23 -12.45 -2.89 11.42
CA THR A 23 -11.13 -2.37 11.06
C THR A 23 -10.04 -2.92 11.97
N SER A 24 -9.01 -3.46 11.36
CA SER A 24 -7.75 -3.84 12.02
C SER A 24 -6.67 -2.81 11.68
N VAL A 25 -5.75 -2.59 12.62
CA VAL A 25 -4.72 -1.54 12.52
C VAL A 25 -3.36 -2.12 12.87
N ARG A 26 -2.32 -1.75 12.13
CA ARG A 26 -0.94 -2.14 12.44
C ARG A 26 0.03 -1.01 12.11
N ALA A 27 0.84 -0.62 13.08
CA ALA A 27 2.03 0.19 12.84
C ALA A 27 3.17 -0.71 12.31
N ILE A 28 3.85 -0.25 11.27
CA ILE A 28 4.93 -0.99 10.59
C ILE A 28 6.17 -0.09 10.55
N PRO A 29 7.36 -0.58 10.91
CA PRO A 29 8.59 0.19 10.74
C PRO A 29 8.87 0.44 9.24
N ALA A 30 9.04 1.71 8.88
CA ALA A 30 9.24 2.14 7.51
C ALA A 30 10.73 2.32 7.14
N LYS A 31 11.65 2.11 8.08
CA LYS A 31 13.09 2.36 7.85
C LYS A 31 13.64 1.58 6.66
N LEU A 32 13.39 0.27 6.57
CA LEU A 32 13.86 -0.52 5.43
C LEU A 32 13.21 -0.10 4.10
N LEU A 33 11.92 0.25 4.14
CA LEU A 33 11.21 0.81 2.98
C LEU A 33 11.87 2.09 2.49
N ILE A 34 12.23 3.00 3.41
CA ILE A 34 12.87 4.28 3.10
C ILE A 34 14.26 4.03 2.50
N ASP A 35 15.09 3.25 3.18
CA ASP A 35 16.49 3.05 2.83
C ASP A 35 16.62 2.36 1.45
N ASN A 36 15.89 1.25 1.23
CA ASN A 36 15.91 0.56 -0.05
C ASN A 36 15.31 1.39 -1.18
N ARG A 37 14.26 2.18 -0.91
CA ARG A 37 13.69 3.08 -1.93
C ARG A 37 14.68 4.18 -2.34
N ILE A 38 15.52 4.67 -1.43
CA ILE A 38 16.60 5.61 -1.75
C ILE A 38 17.60 4.94 -2.70
N VAL A 39 18.06 3.73 -2.37
CA VAL A 39 18.99 2.95 -3.21
C VAL A 39 18.40 2.74 -4.61
N ILE A 40 17.15 2.26 -4.68
CA ILE A 40 16.43 2.02 -5.94
C ILE A 40 16.36 3.31 -6.77
N ASN A 41 15.88 4.41 -6.21
CA ASN A 41 15.69 5.65 -6.97
C ASN A 41 17.01 6.28 -7.39
N ASN A 42 18.06 6.16 -6.58
CA ASN A 42 19.41 6.60 -6.97
C ASN A 42 19.92 5.81 -8.17
N GLN A 43 19.68 4.50 -8.21
CA GLN A 43 20.08 3.66 -9.35
C GLN A 43 19.25 3.96 -10.61
N LEU A 44 17.92 4.12 -10.47
CA LEU A 44 17.04 4.47 -11.59
C LEU A 44 17.43 5.82 -12.20
N ASN A 45 17.70 6.83 -11.37
CA ASN A 45 18.15 8.16 -11.82
C ASN A 45 19.47 8.10 -12.62
N ARG A 46 20.36 7.16 -12.31
CA ARG A 46 21.66 6.99 -13.01
C ARG A 46 21.58 6.14 -14.28
N THR A 47 20.48 5.43 -14.49
CA THR A 47 20.37 4.42 -15.56
C THR A 47 19.26 4.77 -16.53
N ARG A 48 18.05 4.24 -16.32
CA ARG A 48 16.93 4.28 -17.29
C ARG A 48 15.85 5.30 -16.92
N GLY A 49 16.01 6.02 -15.82
CA GLY A 49 15.00 6.91 -15.27
C GLY A 49 13.84 6.17 -14.59
N GLY A 50 12.80 6.91 -14.25
CA GLY A 50 11.65 6.41 -13.48
C GLY A 50 11.84 6.57 -11.97
N LYS A 51 10.76 6.32 -11.21
CA LYS A 51 10.75 6.50 -9.76
C LYS A 51 9.82 5.48 -9.11
N ILE A 52 10.31 4.83 -8.06
CA ILE A 52 9.50 3.96 -7.21
C ILE A 52 8.92 4.79 -6.06
N SER A 53 7.61 4.69 -5.88
CA SER A 53 6.87 5.25 -4.75
C SER A 53 6.70 4.21 -3.64
N PHE A 54 6.39 4.65 -2.42
CA PHE A 54 6.01 3.72 -1.34
C PHE A 54 4.73 2.96 -1.67
N THR A 55 3.81 3.59 -2.41
CA THR A 55 2.57 2.96 -2.87
C THR A 55 2.84 1.79 -3.82
N HIS A 56 3.90 1.84 -4.66
CA HIS A 56 4.29 0.70 -5.48
C HIS A 56 4.71 -0.50 -4.62
N LEU A 57 5.57 -0.24 -3.63
CA LEU A 57 6.09 -1.27 -2.73
C LEU A 57 4.98 -1.90 -1.88
N LEU A 58 4.14 -1.06 -1.28
CA LEU A 58 3.03 -1.50 -0.42
C LEU A 58 1.90 -2.15 -1.23
N GLY A 59 1.58 -1.63 -2.41
CA GLY A 59 0.60 -2.24 -3.31
C GLY A 59 1.05 -3.63 -3.77
N TYR A 60 2.33 -3.79 -4.08
CA TYR A 60 2.88 -5.10 -4.43
C TYR A 60 2.88 -6.06 -3.23
N ALA A 61 3.35 -5.61 -2.06
CA ALA A 61 3.31 -6.42 -0.84
C ALA A 61 1.89 -6.87 -0.48
N LEU A 62 0.90 -5.98 -0.63
CA LEU A 62 -0.52 -6.30 -0.45
C LEU A 62 -0.97 -7.40 -1.42
N VAL A 63 -0.66 -7.28 -2.72
CA VAL A 63 -1.00 -8.33 -3.72
C VAL A 63 -0.36 -9.66 -3.34
N GLN A 64 0.91 -9.69 -2.91
CA GLN A 64 1.55 -10.93 -2.49
C GLN A 64 0.95 -11.49 -1.19
N ALA A 65 0.54 -10.63 -0.25
CA ALA A 65 -0.17 -11.05 0.96
C ALA A 65 -1.54 -11.66 0.61
N VAL A 66 -2.27 -11.12 -0.38
CA VAL A 66 -3.57 -11.67 -0.78
C VAL A 66 -3.43 -13.09 -1.32
N LYS A 67 -2.32 -13.44 -1.98
CA LYS A 67 -2.04 -14.82 -2.40
C LYS A 67 -1.97 -15.80 -1.21
N LYS A 68 -1.51 -15.34 -0.05
CA LYS A 68 -1.47 -16.13 1.19
C LYS A 68 -2.80 -16.13 1.94
N TYR A 69 -3.61 -15.08 1.77
CA TYR A 69 -4.90 -14.88 2.41
C TYR A 69 -6.00 -14.64 1.37
N PRO A 70 -6.38 -15.67 0.57
CA PRO A 70 -7.32 -15.49 -0.54
C PRO A 70 -8.71 -15.02 -0.09
N ASN A 71 -9.10 -15.25 1.16
CA ASN A 71 -10.39 -14.75 1.68
C ASN A 71 -10.44 -13.22 1.74
N MET A 72 -9.30 -12.54 1.89
CA MET A 72 -9.23 -11.07 1.83
C MET A 72 -9.64 -10.52 0.44
N ASN A 73 -9.62 -11.36 -0.60
CA ASN A 73 -10.05 -11.02 -1.96
C ASN A 73 -11.52 -11.39 -2.23
N ARG A 74 -12.20 -12.08 -1.31
CA ARG A 74 -13.61 -12.44 -1.47
C ARG A 74 -14.52 -11.24 -1.25
N HIS A 75 -15.75 -11.30 -1.71
CA HIS A 75 -16.77 -10.31 -1.36
C HIS A 75 -18.08 -10.99 -0.98
N TYR A 76 -18.89 -10.31 -0.18
CA TYR A 76 -20.24 -10.74 0.14
C TYR A 76 -21.17 -10.50 -1.05
N ALA A 77 -22.02 -11.48 -1.36
CA ALA A 77 -23.16 -11.32 -2.26
C ALA A 77 -24.31 -12.24 -1.82
N GLU A 78 -25.52 -11.93 -2.27
CA GLU A 78 -26.64 -12.87 -2.22
C GLU A 78 -26.74 -13.59 -3.56
N VAL A 79 -26.47 -14.91 -3.54
CA VAL A 79 -26.57 -15.77 -4.72
C VAL A 79 -27.78 -16.67 -4.51
N ASP A 80 -28.76 -16.60 -5.41
CA ASP A 80 -30.03 -17.32 -5.29
C ASP A 80 -30.74 -17.09 -3.94
N GLY A 81 -30.69 -15.84 -3.44
CA GLY A 81 -31.28 -15.44 -2.16
C GLY A 81 -30.53 -15.93 -0.92
N LYS A 82 -29.31 -16.48 -1.09
CA LYS A 82 -28.48 -17.00 0.02
C LYS A 82 -27.24 -16.15 0.25
N PRO A 83 -26.98 -15.72 1.50
CA PRO A 83 -25.72 -15.09 1.90
C PRO A 83 -24.52 -15.94 1.49
N SER A 84 -23.63 -15.39 0.68
CA SER A 84 -22.52 -16.13 0.06
C SER A 84 -21.23 -15.30 0.04
N ALA A 85 -20.10 -15.99 0.25
CA ALA A 85 -18.76 -15.42 0.05
C ALA A 85 -18.26 -15.80 -1.36
N VAL A 86 -18.25 -14.83 -2.27
CA VAL A 86 -17.86 -15.03 -3.67
C VAL A 86 -16.35 -14.90 -3.81
N THR A 87 -15.72 -15.86 -4.50
CA THR A 87 -14.28 -15.84 -4.80
C THR A 87 -14.06 -15.33 -6.23
N PRO A 88 -13.46 -14.13 -6.41
CA PRO A 88 -13.13 -13.63 -7.74
C PRO A 88 -12.03 -14.46 -8.40
N ALA A 89 -12.02 -14.51 -9.73
CA ALA A 89 -11.01 -15.23 -10.51
C ALA A 89 -9.60 -14.62 -10.41
N HIS A 90 -9.51 -13.32 -10.13
CA HIS A 90 -8.28 -12.55 -10.16
C HIS A 90 -8.17 -11.61 -8.96
N ILE A 91 -6.95 -11.16 -8.66
CA ILE A 91 -6.69 -10.05 -7.74
C ILE A 91 -6.67 -8.78 -8.60
N ASN A 92 -7.72 -7.97 -8.49
CA ASN A 92 -7.81 -6.69 -9.18
C ASN A 92 -7.67 -5.56 -8.15
N LEU A 93 -6.46 -5.01 -8.05
CA LEU A 93 -6.12 -3.99 -7.05
C LEU A 93 -6.67 -2.62 -7.46
N GLY A 94 -7.67 -2.14 -6.73
CA GLY A 94 -8.20 -0.79 -6.88
C GLY A 94 -7.25 0.24 -6.28
N LEU A 95 -6.78 1.17 -7.08
CA LEU A 95 -5.92 2.26 -6.66
C LEU A 95 -6.71 3.56 -6.57
N ALA A 96 -6.75 4.16 -5.38
CA ALA A 96 -7.29 5.50 -5.21
C ALA A 96 -6.29 6.55 -5.73
N ILE A 97 -6.69 7.28 -6.78
CA ILE A 97 -5.88 8.28 -7.46
C ILE A 97 -6.51 9.65 -7.24
N ASP A 98 -5.76 10.53 -6.60
CA ASP A 98 -6.10 11.93 -6.47
C ASP A 98 -5.75 12.68 -7.77
N LEU A 99 -6.78 13.19 -8.43
CA LEU A 99 -6.69 13.98 -9.65
C LEU A 99 -6.83 15.45 -9.29
N GLN A 100 -5.83 16.24 -9.69
CA GLN A 100 -5.86 17.70 -9.56
C GLN A 100 -6.23 18.30 -10.92
N ALA A 101 -7.39 18.93 -10.98
CA ALA A 101 -7.80 19.72 -12.13
C ALA A 101 -7.00 21.04 -12.19
N LYS A 102 -6.93 21.65 -13.38
CA LYS A 102 -6.21 22.91 -13.61
C LYS A 102 -6.73 24.08 -12.77
N ASP A 103 -7.99 24.00 -12.31
CA ASP A 103 -8.63 24.99 -11.43
C ASP A 103 -8.37 24.74 -9.94
N GLY A 104 -7.48 23.79 -9.60
CA GLY A 104 -7.14 23.42 -8.23
C GLY A 104 -8.13 22.48 -7.56
N LYS A 105 -9.25 22.11 -8.22
CA LYS A 105 -10.18 21.12 -7.66
C LYS A 105 -9.55 19.74 -7.64
N ARG A 106 -9.71 19.05 -6.51
CA ARG A 106 -9.32 17.65 -6.34
C ARG A 106 -10.51 16.75 -6.55
N SER A 107 -10.32 15.67 -7.28
CA SER A 107 -11.27 14.56 -7.38
C SER A 107 -10.56 13.24 -7.13
N LEU A 108 -11.25 12.31 -6.51
CA LEU A 108 -10.72 10.97 -6.25
C LEU A 108 -11.39 9.98 -7.19
N VAL A 109 -10.59 9.16 -7.86
CA VAL A 109 -11.07 8.03 -8.65
C VAL A 109 -10.41 6.75 -8.16
N VAL A 110 -11.10 5.62 -8.26
CA VAL A 110 -10.54 4.30 -7.92
C VAL A 110 -10.52 3.45 -9.17
N ALA A 111 -9.34 3.14 -9.70
CA ALA A 111 -9.17 2.34 -10.91
C ALA A 111 -8.42 1.04 -10.59
N GLY A 112 -8.84 -0.07 -11.20
CA GLY A 112 -8.30 -1.39 -10.92
C GLY A 112 -7.14 -1.78 -11.82
N ILE A 113 -6.00 -2.12 -11.22
CA ILE A 113 -4.92 -2.89 -11.89
C ILE A 113 -5.38 -4.35 -11.92
N LYS A 114 -5.51 -4.94 -13.11
CA LYS A 114 -6.13 -6.26 -13.27
C LYS A 114 -5.11 -7.39 -13.19
N ARG A 115 -5.54 -8.57 -12.72
CA ARG A 115 -4.76 -9.82 -12.72
C ARG A 115 -3.40 -9.70 -12.03
N CYS A 116 -3.34 -8.94 -10.94
CA CYS A 116 -2.11 -8.63 -10.22
C CYS A 116 -1.39 -9.89 -9.72
N GLU A 117 -2.11 -10.99 -9.48
CA GLU A 117 -1.52 -12.25 -9.05
C GLU A 117 -0.49 -12.84 -10.02
N THR A 118 -0.64 -12.51 -11.31
CA THR A 118 0.22 -12.98 -12.41
C THR A 118 1.43 -12.09 -12.67
N MET A 119 1.51 -10.93 -12.01
CA MET A 119 2.54 -9.94 -12.26
C MET A 119 3.73 -10.12 -11.33
N ARG A 120 4.94 -10.05 -11.89
CA ARG A 120 6.17 -9.74 -11.14
C ARG A 120 6.26 -8.24 -10.87
N PHE A 121 7.17 -7.83 -9.99
CA PHE A 121 7.25 -6.44 -9.53
C PHE A 121 7.35 -5.41 -10.67
N ALA A 122 8.21 -5.63 -11.65
CA ALA A 122 8.37 -4.69 -12.78
C ALA A 122 7.08 -4.57 -13.62
N GLN A 123 6.37 -5.69 -13.83
CA GLN A 123 5.10 -5.71 -14.55
C GLN A 123 4.00 -4.99 -13.76
N PHE A 124 3.95 -5.19 -12.44
CA PHE A 124 3.04 -4.49 -11.54
C PHE A 124 3.25 -2.98 -11.58
N VAL A 125 4.51 -2.51 -11.51
CA VAL A 125 4.84 -1.07 -11.60
C VAL A 125 4.43 -0.51 -12.96
N ALA A 126 4.70 -1.22 -14.05
CA ALA A 126 4.29 -0.76 -15.39
C ALA A 126 2.77 -0.63 -15.52
N ALA A 127 2.01 -1.61 -15.01
CA ALA A 127 0.56 -1.58 -15.02
C ALA A 127 -0.02 -0.47 -14.10
N TYR A 128 0.61 -0.25 -12.95
CA TYR A 128 0.28 0.84 -12.04
C TYR A 128 0.45 2.20 -12.73
N GLU A 129 1.62 2.44 -13.33
CA GLU A 129 1.93 3.72 -13.99
C GLU A 129 1.05 3.97 -15.21
N ASP A 130 0.67 2.93 -15.96
CA ASP A 130 -0.31 3.07 -17.04
C ASP A 130 -1.66 3.57 -16.52
N ILE A 131 -2.20 2.95 -15.47
CA ILE A 131 -3.48 3.35 -14.86
C ILE A 131 -3.39 4.79 -14.33
N VAL A 132 -2.31 5.16 -13.64
CA VAL A 132 -2.12 6.53 -13.13
C VAL A 132 -2.02 7.55 -14.26
N ARG A 133 -1.26 7.25 -15.32
CA ARG A 133 -1.13 8.11 -16.50
C ARG A 133 -2.47 8.29 -17.19
N ARG A 134 -3.22 7.21 -17.45
CA ARG A 134 -4.55 7.29 -18.08
C ARG A 134 -5.55 8.03 -17.19
N ALA A 135 -5.48 7.88 -15.87
CA ALA A 135 -6.31 8.64 -14.93
C ALA A 135 -6.06 10.15 -15.03
N ARG A 136 -4.78 10.56 -15.01
CA ARG A 136 -4.38 11.97 -15.16
C ARG A 136 -4.74 12.56 -16.53
N ASP A 137 -4.65 11.75 -17.58
CA ASP A 137 -5.02 12.13 -18.94
C ASP A 137 -6.54 12.12 -19.19
N GLY A 138 -7.36 11.65 -18.23
CA GLY A 138 -8.81 11.50 -18.41
C GLY A 138 -9.20 10.39 -19.41
N LYS A 139 -8.35 9.37 -19.57
CA LYS A 139 -8.47 8.25 -20.53
C LYS A 139 -8.86 6.91 -19.87
N LEU A 140 -9.41 6.96 -18.65
CA LEU A 140 -9.98 5.76 -18.03
C LEU A 140 -11.31 5.42 -18.70
N THR A 141 -11.54 4.12 -18.86
CA THR A 141 -12.74 3.53 -19.43
C THR A 141 -13.59 2.89 -18.32
N ALA A 142 -14.83 2.52 -18.62
CA ALA A 142 -15.70 1.84 -17.66
C ALA A 142 -15.09 0.53 -17.11
N GLU A 143 -14.32 -0.19 -17.94
CA GLU A 143 -13.66 -1.44 -17.56
C GLU A 143 -12.58 -1.24 -16.49
N ASP A 144 -11.89 -0.09 -16.50
CA ASP A 144 -10.89 0.23 -15.50
C ASP A 144 -11.49 0.32 -14.09
N PHE A 145 -12.73 0.78 -13.97
CA PHE A 145 -13.46 0.89 -12.70
C PHE A 145 -14.10 -0.44 -12.25
N ALA A 146 -14.39 -1.34 -13.19
CA ALA A 146 -15.15 -2.57 -12.90
C ALA A 146 -14.31 -3.67 -12.25
N GLY A 147 -14.93 -4.51 -11.42
CA GLY A 147 -14.32 -5.76 -10.94
C GLY A 147 -13.11 -5.57 -10.04
N VAL A 148 -12.96 -4.42 -9.37
CA VAL A 148 -12.01 -4.27 -8.25
C VAL A 148 -12.41 -5.23 -7.13
N THR A 149 -11.44 -5.93 -6.55
CA THR A 149 -11.69 -6.96 -5.52
C THR A 149 -11.17 -6.55 -4.14
N ILE A 150 -10.05 -5.83 -4.13
CA ILE A 150 -9.43 -5.21 -2.95
C ILE A 150 -8.86 -3.86 -3.38
N SER A 151 -8.85 -2.87 -2.50
CA SER A 151 -8.33 -1.54 -2.83
C SER A 151 -7.28 -1.02 -1.85
N LEU A 152 -6.44 -0.11 -2.33
CA LEU A 152 -5.43 0.61 -1.58
C LEU A 152 -5.70 2.11 -1.69
N THR A 153 -5.75 2.79 -0.55
CA THR A 153 -5.84 4.25 -0.48
C THR A 153 -4.68 4.81 0.35
N ASN A 154 -4.08 5.90 -0.10
CA ASN A 154 -2.89 6.49 0.54
C ASN A 154 -3.10 7.97 0.88
N PRO A 155 -3.87 8.28 1.95
CA PRO A 155 -3.96 9.63 2.47
C PRO A 155 -2.69 10.08 3.21
N GLY A 156 -1.72 9.18 3.45
CA GLY A 156 -0.43 9.53 4.04
C GLY A 156 0.36 10.59 3.27
N THR A 157 0.10 10.75 1.96
CA THR A 157 0.74 11.81 1.15
C THR A 157 0.31 13.22 1.55
N ILE A 158 -0.80 13.36 2.28
CA ILE A 158 -1.31 14.65 2.80
C ILE A 158 -1.22 14.75 4.33
N GLY A 159 -0.45 13.86 4.98
CA GLY A 159 -0.21 13.89 6.42
C GLY A 159 -1.25 13.15 7.27
N THR A 160 -2.20 12.42 6.67
CA THR A 160 -3.15 11.60 7.44
C THR A 160 -2.45 10.37 8.01
N VAL A 161 -2.33 10.30 9.33
CA VAL A 161 -1.65 9.23 10.07
C VAL A 161 -2.41 7.91 10.07
N HIS A 162 -3.74 7.99 10.11
CA HIS A 162 -4.64 6.85 10.21
C HIS A 162 -5.95 7.17 9.50
N SER A 163 -6.46 6.25 8.69
CA SER A 163 -7.73 6.40 7.99
C SER A 163 -8.55 5.13 8.11
N VAL A 164 -9.84 5.27 8.41
CA VAL A 164 -10.83 4.19 8.38
C VAL A 164 -11.69 4.38 7.12
N PRO A 165 -11.24 3.88 5.96
CA PRO A 165 -11.92 4.14 4.70
C PRO A 165 -13.26 3.38 4.62
N ARG A 166 -14.22 3.94 3.86
CA ARG A 166 -15.47 3.24 3.54
C ARG A 166 -15.20 2.11 2.55
N LEU A 167 -15.62 0.89 2.87
CA LEU A 167 -15.55 -0.26 1.97
C LEU A 167 -16.73 -0.23 0.98
N MET A 168 -16.43 -0.40 -0.31
CA MET A 168 -17.45 -0.48 -1.35
C MET A 168 -18.03 -1.88 -1.45
N ALA A 169 -19.34 -1.98 -1.71
CA ALA A 169 -19.98 -3.25 -1.99
C ALA A 169 -19.32 -3.93 -3.21
N GLY A 170 -19.18 -5.26 -3.16
CA GLY A 170 -18.46 -6.04 -4.17
C GLY A 170 -16.94 -6.18 -3.92
N GLN A 171 -16.41 -5.60 -2.84
CA GLN A 171 -15.04 -5.79 -2.38
C GLN A 171 -14.98 -6.41 -0.98
N GLY A 172 -13.91 -7.15 -0.69
CA GLY A 172 -13.70 -7.75 0.64
C GLY A 172 -13.08 -6.80 1.65
N ALA A 173 -12.08 -6.03 1.19
CA ALA A 173 -11.32 -5.13 2.04
C ALA A 173 -10.82 -3.90 1.28
N ILE A 174 -10.50 -2.86 2.05
CA ILE A 174 -9.77 -1.67 1.62
C ILE A 174 -8.65 -1.40 2.62
N ILE A 175 -7.43 -1.22 2.10
CA ILE A 175 -6.23 -0.98 2.88
C ILE A 175 -5.89 0.50 2.85
N GLY A 176 -5.83 1.13 4.02
CA GLY A 176 -5.39 2.51 4.17
C GLY A 176 -3.91 2.60 4.51
N VAL A 177 -3.22 3.53 3.85
CA VAL A 177 -1.80 3.82 4.09
C VAL A 177 -1.68 5.19 4.75
N GLY A 178 -1.22 5.20 6.00
CA GLY A 178 -0.96 6.40 6.77
C GLY A 178 0.31 7.14 6.36
N ALA A 179 0.49 8.32 6.94
CA ALA A 179 1.71 9.12 6.80
C ALA A 179 2.91 8.39 7.42
N MET A 180 4.11 8.70 6.92
CA MET A 180 5.35 8.24 7.52
C MET A 180 5.85 9.25 8.54
N GLU A 181 5.83 8.88 9.81
CA GLU A 181 6.17 9.77 10.92
C GLU A 181 6.96 9.04 12.00
N TYR A 182 7.63 9.79 12.86
CA TYR A 182 8.18 9.21 14.09
C TYR A 182 7.05 8.94 15.09
N PRO A 183 7.22 7.97 16.01
CA PRO A 183 6.34 7.85 17.16
C PRO A 183 6.20 9.21 17.88
N ALA A 184 5.02 9.46 18.46
CA ALA A 184 4.62 10.78 18.95
C ALA A 184 5.65 11.39 19.92
N GLU A 185 6.19 10.56 20.81
CA GLU A 185 7.20 10.90 21.81
C GLU A 185 8.54 11.37 21.23
N PHE A 186 8.79 11.13 19.94
CA PHE A 186 10.06 11.43 19.26
C PHE A 186 9.95 12.51 18.17
N GLN A 187 8.77 13.07 17.90
CA GLN A 187 8.56 14.00 16.78
C GLN A 187 9.33 15.32 16.92
N GLY A 188 9.66 15.74 18.14
CA GLY A 188 10.47 16.92 18.44
C GLY A 188 11.95 16.64 18.73
N ALA A 189 12.38 15.37 18.67
CA ALA A 189 13.79 15.02 18.93
C ALA A 189 14.67 15.50 17.78
N SER A 190 15.92 15.92 18.10
CA SER A 190 16.86 16.32 17.06
C SER A 190 17.20 15.11 16.15
N PRO A 191 17.55 15.34 14.87
CA PRO A 191 17.95 14.26 13.97
C PRO A 191 19.11 13.41 14.52
N GLU A 192 20.05 14.04 15.24
CA GLU A 192 21.18 13.37 15.88
C GLU A 192 20.71 12.46 17.01
N ARG A 193 19.77 12.93 17.83
CA ARG A 193 19.16 12.14 18.91
C ARG A 193 18.37 10.95 18.40
N ILE A 194 17.62 11.14 17.31
CA ILE A 194 16.91 10.05 16.62
C ILE A 194 17.90 8.98 16.14
N ALA A 195 19.00 9.41 15.54
CA ALA A 195 20.03 8.51 15.04
C ALA A 195 20.76 7.76 16.18
N GLU A 196 21.13 8.47 17.24
CA GLU A 196 21.77 7.90 18.43
C GLU A 196 20.91 6.81 19.08
N LEU A 197 19.59 7.02 19.14
CA LEU A 197 18.64 6.08 19.74
C LEU A 197 18.16 4.98 18.76
N GLY A 198 18.59 5.01 17.49
CA GLY A 198 18.19 4.03 16.49
C GLY A 198 16.70 4.08 16.12
N ILE A 199 16.05 5.24 16.23
CA ILE A 199 14.59 5.35 16.07
C ILE A 199 14.21 5.52 14.59
N GLY A 200 13.37 4.62 14.09
CA GLY A 200 12.84 4.67 12.72
C GLY A 200 11.47 5.34 12.62
N LYS A 201 11.15 5.86 11.44
CA LYS A 201 9.77 6.23 11.11
C LYS A 201 8.88 4.99 11.02
N LEU A 202 7.61 5.17 11.36
CA LEU A 202 6.55 4.18 11.22
C LEU A 202 5.62 4.56 10.07
N ILE A 203 4.92 3.56 9.54
CA ILE A 203 3.75 3.72 8.69
C ILE A 203 2.60 2.91 9.28
N THR A 204 1.44 3.54 9.41
CA THR A 204 0.24 2.85 9.90
C THR A 204 -0.55 2.30 8.74
N LEU A 205 -0.78 0.99 8.73
CA LEU A 205 -1.72 0.35 7.81
C LEU A 205 -3.03 0.07 8.52
N THR A 206 -4.13 0.35 7.82
CA THR A 206 -5.48 -0.02 8.23
C THR A 206 -6.07 -1.02 7.25
N SER A 207 -6.85 -1.96 7.76
CA SER A 207 -7.62 -2.92 6.96
C SER A 207 -9.06 -2.80 7.38
N THR A 208 -9.88 -2.13 6.56
CA THR A 208 -11.34 -2.10 6.74
C THR A 208 -11.94 -3.19 5.86
N TYR A 209 -12.63 -4.15 6.47
CA TYR A 209 -13.09 -5.39 5.84
C TYR A 209 -14.55 -5.67 6.15
N ASP A 210 -15.23 -6.40 5.26
CA ASP A 210 -16.60 -6.86 5.47
C ASP A 210 -16.62 -7.99 6.51
N HIS A 211 -17.15 -7.68 7.70
CA HIS A 211 -17.10 -8.60 8.84
C HIS A 211 -18.10 -9.76 8.69
N ARG A 212 -18.95 -9.79 7.65
CA ARG A 212 -19.78 -10.97 7.34
C ARG A 212 -18.95 -12.14 6.83
N ILE A 213 -17.83 -11.86 6.14
CA ILE A 213 -17.05 -12.89 5.44
C ILE A 213 -15.57 -12.94 5.84
N ILE A 214 -15.04 -11.89 6.47
CA ILE A 214 -13.65 -11.81 6.91
C ILE A 214 -13.62 -11.64 8.42
N GLN A 215 -12.81 -12.47 9.09
CA GLN A 215 -12.64 -12.44 10.54
C GLN A 215 -11.50 -11.49 10.95
N GLY A 216 -11.59 -10.90 12.14
CA GLY A 216 -10.58 -9.96 12.64
C GLY A 216 -9.18 -10.56 12.78
N ALA A 217 -9.07 -11.83 13.15
CA ALA A 217 -7.80 -12.55 13.21
C ALA A 217 -7.13 -12.63 11.82
N GLU A 218 -7.89 -12.97 10.78
CA GLU A 218 -7.37 -13.06 9.40
C GLU A 218 -6.93 -11.69 8.88
N SER A 219 -7.72 -10.64 9.13
CA SER A 219 -7.35 -9.27 8.77
C SER A 219 -6.10 -8.78 9.52
N GLY A 220 -5.94 -9.15 10.80
CA GLY A 220 -4.74 -8.85 11.58
C GLY A 220 -3.49 -9.58 11.07
N ASP A 221 -3.62 -10.86 10.73
CA ASP A 221 -2.56 -11.69 10.15
C ASP A 221 -2.18 -11.26 8.73
N PHE A 222 -3.15 -10.78 7.96
CA PHE A 222 -2.90 -10.17 6.66
C PHE A 222 -1.99 -8.94 6.78
N LEU A 223 -2.30 -8.02 7.69
CA LEU A 223 -1.43 -6.86 7.96
C LEU A 223 -0.08 -7.28 8.55
N ARG A 224 -0.04 -8.32 9.39
CA ARG A 224 1.21 -8.91 9.91
C ARG A 224 2.10 -9.42 8.79
N THR A 225 1.52 -10.10 7.81
CA THR A 225 2.26 -10.63 6.68
C THR A 225 2.85 -9.51 5.82
N ILE A 226 2.12 -8.42 5.60
CA ILE A 226 2.65 -7.24 4.90
C ILE A 226 3.83 -6.65 5.69
N HIS A 227 3.71 -6.51 7.02
CA HIS A 227 4.80 -6.08 7.89
C HIS A 227 6.03 -6.95 7.72
N GLU A 228 5.89 -8.27 7.83
CA GLU A 228 7.00 -9.22 7.70
C GLU A 228 7.64 -9.16 6.31
N MET A 229 6.82 -9.08 5.25
CA MET A 229 7.31 -8.99 3.87
C MET A 229 8.19 -7.77 3.64
N VAL A 230 7.76 -6.57 4.06
CA VAL A 230 8.53 -5.34 3.82
C VAL A 230 9.82 -5.25 4.63
N LEU A 231 10.04 -6.18 5.57
CA LEU A 231 11.28 -6.34 6.33
C LEU A 231 12.11 -7.55 5.88
N SER A 232 11.54 -8.45 5.08
CA SER A 232 12.18 -9.70 4.68
C SER A 232 13.20 -9.52 3.55
N ASP A 233 14.29 -10.27 3.61
CA ASP A 233 15.34 -10.25 2.60
C ASP A 233 14.82 -10.68 1.21
N GLY A 234 14.03 -11.75 1.16
CA GLY A 234 13.52 -12.31 -0.10
C GLY A 234 12.62 -11.35 -0.90
N PHE A 235 11.82 -10.53 -0.21
CA PHE A 235 10.99 -9.51 -0.86
C PHE A 235 11.85 -8.45 -1.55
N TRP A 236 12.92 -7.99 -0.89
CA TRP A 236 13.81 -6.99 -1.45
C TRP A 236 14.73 -7.55 -2.53
N ASP A 237 15.17 -8.80 -2.41
CA ASP A 237 15.95 -9.49 -3.44
C ASP A 237 15.15 -9.61 -4.74
N GLU A 238 13.87 -9.96 -4.65
CA GLU A 238 12.98 -10.00 -5.81
C GLU A 238 12.85 -8.61 -6.45
N ILE A 239 12.57 -7.56 -5.67
CA ILE A 239 12.41 -6.20 -6.17
C ILE A 239 13.68 -5.70 -6.88
N PHE A 240 14.85 -5.88 -6.26
CA PHE A 240 16.11 -5.42 -6.85
C PHE A 240 16.42 -6.17 -8.14
N ARG A 241 16.18 -7.49 -8.17
CA ARG A 241 16.33 -8.33 -9.36
C ARG A 241 15.41 -7.88 -10.50
N GLU A 242 14.11 -7.67 -10.22
CA GLU A 242 13.12 -7.23 -11.20
C GLU A 242 13.42 -5.83 -11.75
N LEU A 243 14.08 -4.97 -10.96
CA LEU A 243 14.54 -3.66 -11.40
C LEU A 243 15.94 -3.67 -12.03
N GLY A 244 16.61 -4.83 -12.10
CA GLY A 244 17.96 -4.97 -12.65
C GLY A 244 19.02 -4.21 -11.84
N ILE A 245 18.84 -4.08 -10.53
CA ILE A 245 19.78 -3.41 -9.63
C ILE A 245 20.83 -4.43 -9.17
N PRO A 246 22.13 -4.22 -9.46
CA PRO A 246 23.17 -5.21 -9.18
C PRO A 246 23.67 -5.20 -7.73
N TYR A 247 23.26 -4.21 -6.93
CA TYR A 247 23.68 -4.08 -5.53
C TYR A 247 22.82 -4.94 -4.60
N GLU A 248 23.39 -5.32 -3.46
CA GLU A 248 22.61 -5.93 -2.40
C GLU A 248 21.63 -4.89 -1.80
N PRO A 249 20.36 -5.28 -1.54
CA PRO A 249 19.46 -4.44 -0.77
C PRO A 249 19.99 -4.19 0.64
N VAL A 250 19.64 -3.03 1.20
CA VAL A 250 19.75 -2.81 2.64
C VAL A 250 18.93 -3.88 3.36
N ARG A 251 19.49 -4.41 4.47
CA ARG A 251 18.92 -5.52 5.23
C ARG A 251 18.36 -5.06 6.57
N TRP A 252 17.25 -5.66 6.99
CA TRP A 252 16.73 -5.46 8.35
C TRP A 252 17.53 -6.30 9.33
N ARG A 253 18.32 -5.66 10.19
CA ARG A 253 19.14 -6.31 11.22
C ARG A 253 19.02 -5.53 12.51
N ALA A 254 19.27 -6.22 13.64
CA ALA A 254 19.46 -5.54 14.90
C ALA A 254 20.66 -4.60 14.81
N ASP A 255 20.58 -3.42 15.44
CA ASP A 255 21.72 -2.53 15.50
C ASP A 255 22.87 -3.18 16.28
N ASN A 256 24.10 -2.93 15.84
CA ASN A 256 25.29 -3.43 16.50
C ASN A 256 25.48 -2.68 17.83
N PRO A 257 25.63 -3.36 18.99
CA PRO A 257 25.83 -2.71 20.28
C PRO A 257 27.21 -2.03 20.47
N ASP A 258 28.16 -2.25 19.56
CA ASP A 258 29.51 -1.70 19.64
C ASP A 258 29.51 -0.17 19.70
N SER A 259 30.53 0.40 20.37
CA SER A 259 30.66 1.85 20.47
C SER A 259 30.91 2.48 19.10
N ILE A 260 30.60 3.78 18.95
CA ILE A 260 30.87 4.51 17.69
C ILE A 260 32.36 4.47 17.32
N VAL A 261 33.25 4.41 18.32
CA VAL A 261 34.70 4.31 18.13
C VAL A 261 35.10 2.98 17.49
N ASP A 262 34.45 1.89 17.91
CA ASP A 262 34.73 0.53 17.43
C ASP A 262 34.05 0.23 16.08
N LYS A 263 32.97 0.93 15.74
CA LYS A 263 32.27 0.85 14.44
C LYS A 263 33.07 1.45 13.28
N ASN A 264 34.16 2.18 13.56
CA ASN A 264 34.96 2.86 12.55
C ASN A 264 36.32 2.13 12.38
N PRO A 265 36.53 1.33 11.32
CA PRO A 265 37.75 0.51 11.16
C PRO A 265 39.04 1.33 10.91
N ARG A 266 39.00 2.65 11.12
CA ARG A 266 40.14 3.58 11.01
C ARG A 266 40.65 4.11 12.35
N SER A 267 40.06 3.70 13.49
CA SER A 267 40.43 4.19 14.82
C SER A 267 41.41 3.26 15.58
N SER A 268 41.69 2.07 15.06
CA SER A 268 42.65 1.11 15.63
C SER A 268 43.95 1.08 14.80
N SER A 269 44.78 2.10 14.98
CA SER A 269 46.19 2.12 14.57
C SER A 269 47.05 2.64 15.71
#